data_AF-A0A916TJR2-F1
#
_entry.id   AF-A0A916TJR2-F1
#
_cell.length_a   1.000
_cell.length_b   1.000
_cell.length_c   1.000
_cell.angle_alpha   90.00
_cell.angle_beta   90.00
_cell.angle_gamma   90.00
#
_symmetry.space_group_name_H-M   'P 1'
#
loop_
_entity.id
_entity.type
_entity.pdbx_description
1 polymer ?
#
loop_
_entity_poly.entity_id
_entity_poly.type
_entity_poly.pdbx_seq_one_letter_code
_entity_poly.pdbx_strand_id
1 'polypeptide(L)' 'MFVAFDQIEKRGVMSGSVPAEFGVEGYFFRYESHFVYWRRLPNGDIGISTILHERMHQMDRFKEDFF' A
#
# COMPACT_ATOMS: atom_id res chain seq x y z
N MET A 1 -1.60 -11.89 6.81
CA MET A 1 -0.72 -11.32 5.76
C MET A 1 -0.87 -12.05 4.42
N PHE A 2 -0.50 -13.34 4.29
CA PHE A 2 -0.61 -14.06 3.01
C PHE A 2 -2.04 -14.19 2.45
N VAL A 3 -3.04 -14.37 3.32
CA VAL A 3 -4.47 -14.44 2.92
C VAL A 3 -4.96 -13.12 2.30
N ALA A 4 -4.38 -11.98 2.67
CA ALA A 4 -4.81 -10.67 2.16
C ALA A 4 -4.37 -10.43 0.71
N PHE A 5 -3.27 -11.03 0.26
CA PHE A 5 -2.81 -10.89 -1.13
C PHE A 5 -3.77 -11.57 -2.12
N ASP A 6 -4.29 -12.75 -1.75
CA ASP A 6 -5.29 -13.47 -2.55
C ASP A 6 -6.61 -12.70 -2.67
N GLN A 7 -6.87 -11.79 -1.73
CA GLN A 7 -8.04 -10.90 -1.76
C GLN A 7 -7.85 -9.66 -2.64
N ILE A 8 -6.61 -9.30 -3.02
CA ILE A 8 -6.38 -8.18 -3.94
C ILE A 8 -6.95 -8.53 -5.32
N GLU A 9 -6.68 -9.74 -5.83
CA GLU A 9 -7.24 -10.25 -7.09
C GLU A 9 -8.77 -10.32 -7.06
N LYS A 10 -9.32 -10.80 -5.93
CA LYS A 10 -10.76 -10.97 -5.74
C LYS A 10 -11.50 -9.66 -5.42
N ARG A 11 -10.80 -8.52 -5.39
CA ARG A 11 -11.30 -7.22 -4.88
C ARG A 11 -11.88 -7.28 -3.47
N GLY A 12 -11.48 -8.28 -2.67
CA GLY A 12 -11.92 -8.48 -1.30
C GLY A 12 -11.27 -7.50 -0.31
N VAL A 13 -10.26 -6.74 -0.75
CA VAL A 13 -9.69 -5.61 0.02
C VAL A 13 -9.98 -4.28 -0.67
N MET A 14 -10.64 -3.38 0.05
CA MET A 14 -10.78 -1.99 -0.38
C MET A 14 -9.40 -1.32 -0.37
N SER A 15 -8.89 -1.01 -1.56
CA SER A 15 -7.61 -0.31 -1.72
C SER A 15 -7.84 1.16 -2.06
N GLY A 16 -7.05 2.05 -1.45
CA GLY A 16 -6.96 3.45 -1.84
C GLY A 16 -5.88 3.64 -2.91
N SER A 17 -6.01 4.68 -3.74
CA SER A 17 -4.91 5.11 -4.62
C SER A 17 -3.77 5.69 -3.79
N VAL A 18 -2.53 5.37 -4.16
CA VAL A 18 -1.38 6.09 -3.60
C VAL A 18 -1.44 7.54 -4.07
N PRO A 19 -1.26 8.54 -3.19
CA PRO A 19 -1.26 9.95 -3.58
C PRO A 19 -0.22 10.24 -4.67
N ALA A 20 -0.58 11.10 -5.63
CA ALA A 20 0.27 11.42 -6.78
C ALA A 20 1.61 12.07 -6.38
N GLU A 21 1.68 12.71 -5.21
CA GLU A 21 2.87 13.33 -4.63
C GLU A 21 4.02 12.34 -4.45
N PHE A 22 3.71 11.05 -4.27
CA PHE A 22 4.72 9.99 -4.18
C PHE A 22 5.31 9.60 -5.54
N GLY A 23 4.80 10.14 -6.65
CA GLY A 23 5.30 9.90 -8.00
C GLY A 23 5.16 8.45 -8.48
N VAL A 24 4.38 7.63 -7.78
CA VAL A 24 4.18 6.21 -8.09
C VAL A 24 2.71 5.93 -8.37
N GLU A 25 2.43 5.30 -9.50
CA GLU A 25 1.13 4.72 -9.77
C GLU A 25 0.98 3.41 -9.00
N GLY A 26 -0.05 3.34 -8.15
CA GLY A 26 -0.30 2.17 -7.34
C GLY A 26 -1.45 2.35 -6.38
N TYR A 27 -1.65 1.31 -5.59
CA TYR A 27 -2.70 1.20 -4.61
C TYR A 27 -2.10 0.77 -3.27
N PHE A 28 -2.81 1.05 -2.19
CA PHE A 28 -2.44 0.55 -0.89
C PHE A 28 -3.67 0.14 -0.09
N PHE A 29 -3.47 -0.74 0.88
CA PHE A 29 -4.45 -1.05 1.91
C PHE A 29 -3.74 -1.27 3.24
N ARG A 30 -4.49 -1.08 4.33
CA ARG A 30 -4.04 -1.43 5.67
C ARG A 30 -4.53 -2.83 6.03
N TYR A 31 -3.63 -3.66 6.53
CA TYR A 31 -3.93 -4.96 7.10
C TYR A 31 -3.30 -5.03 8.48
N GLU A 32 -4.14 -5.05 9.53
CA GLU A 32 -3.68 -4.96 10.92
C GLU A 32 -2.74 -3.74 11.10
N SER A 33 -1.53 -3.95 11.64
CA SER A 33 -0.50 -2.92 11.81
C SER A 33 0.40 -2.71 10.59
N HIS A 34 0.03 -3.20 9.41
CA HIS A 34 0.84 -3.09 8.19
C HIS A 34 0.11 -2.35 7.08
N PHE A 35 0.88 -1.58 6.31
CA PHE A 35 0.48 -1.00 5.04
C PHE A 35 1.12 -1.80 3.92
N VAL A 36 0.29 -2.28 2.98
CA VAL A 36 0.73 -3.02 1.81
C VAL A 36 0.56 -2.13 0.60
N TYR A 37 1.65 -1.85 -0.11
CA TYR A 37 1.64 -1.11 -1.36
C TYR A 37 1.79 -2.08 -2.52
N TRP A 38 0.93 -1.91 -3.51
CA TRP A 38 0.89 -2.80 -4.66
C TRP A 38 0.53 -2.04 -5.93
N ARG A 39 0.86 -2.62 -7.08
CA ARG A 39 0.48 -2.11 -8.39
C ARG A 39 0.14 -3.26 -9.33
N ARG A 40 -0.60 -2.96 -10.40
CA ARG A 40 -0.80 -3.90 -11.49
C ARG A 40 0.37 -3.78 -12.47
N LEU A 41 1.00 -4.90 -12.78
CA LEU A 41 2.12 -4.99 -13.71
C LEU A 41 1.58 -5.05 -15.16
N PRO A 42 2.43 -4.76 -16.17
CA PRO A 42 2.00 -4.77 -17.58
C PRO A 42 1.43 -6.12 -18.06
N ASN A 43 1.83 -7.23 -17.43
CA ASN A 43 1.32 -8.57 -17.72
C ASN A 43 -0.02 -8.88 -17.00
N GLY A 44 -0.57 -7.95 -16.22
CA GLY A 44 -1.81 -8.12 -15.46
C GLY A 44 -1.61 -8.61 -14.02
N ASP A 45 -0.41 -9.06 -13.66
CA ASP A 45 -0.11 -9.57 -12.33
C ASP A 45 -0.12 -8.46 -11.28
N ILE A 46 -0.25 -8.86 -10.02
CA ILE A 46 -0.10 -7.97 -8.87
C ILE A 46 1.36 -7.99 -8.44
N GLY A 47 2.01 -6.83 -8.50
CA GLY A 47 3.31 -6.60 -7.90
C GLY A 47 3.13 -5.96 -6.52
N ILE A 48 3.62 -6.61 -5.47
CA ILE A 48 3.76 -5.99 -4.15
C ILE A 48 5.06 -5.17 -4.17
N SER A 49 4.93 -3.85 -4.03
CA SER A 49 6.08 -2.94 -4.06
C SER A 49 6.79 -2.93 -2.72
N THR A 50 6.05 -2.80 -1.63
CA THR A 50 6.60 -2.81 -0.26
C THR A 50 5.51 -3.08 0.77
N ILE A 51 5.95 -3.50 1.95
CA ILE A 51 5.10 -3.71 3.11
C ILE A 51 5.76 -3.01 4.29
N LEU A 52 5.07 -2.02 4.83
CA LEU A 52 5.57 -1.19 5.91
C LEU A 52 4.74 -1.44 7.17
N HIS A 53 5.41 -1.52 8.32
CA HIS A 53 4.71 -1.48 9.59
C HIS A 53 4.23 -0.04 9.87
N GLU A 54 3.08 0.14 10.52
CA GLU A 54 2.46 1.44 10.78
C GLU A 54 3.37 2.41 11.56
N ARG A 55 4.26 1.86 12.40
CA ARG A 55 5.26 2.64 13.15
C ARG A 55 6.35 3.23 12.25
N MET A 56 6.65 2.60 11.11
CA MET A 56 7.56 3.18 10.12
C MET A 56 6.85 4.33 9.38
N HIS A 57 5.58 4.15 9.04
CA HIS A 57 4.78 5.17 8.37
C HIS A 57 4.45 6.39 9.26
N GLN A 58 4.33 6.20 10.57
CA GLN A 58 4.14 7.28 11.54
C GLN A 58 5.35 8.23 11.57
N MET A 59 6.58 7.71 11.48
CA MET A 59 7.80 8.53 11.52
C MET A 59 8.01 9.37 10.25
N ASP A 60 7.58 8.89 9.08
CA ASP A 60 7.64 9.67 7.84
C ASP A 60 6.55 10.76 7.80
N ARG A 61 5.32 10.46 8.27
CA ARG A 61 4.25 11.47 8.41
C ARG A 61 4.53 12.50 9.52
N PHE A 62 5.26 12.13 10.57
CA PHE A 62 5.65 13.07 11.63
C PHE A 62 6.62 14.16 11.15
N LYS A 63 7.17 14.09 9.94
CA LYS A 63 8.01 15.17 9.38
C LYS A 63 7.22 16.23 8.62
N GLU A 64 5.98 15.93 8.21
CA GLU A 64 5.14 16.88 7.45
C GLU A 64 4.21 17.70 8.36
N ASP A 65 3.89 17.22 9.58
CA ASP A 65 3.01 17.95 10.53
C ASP A 65 3.75 19.05 11.35
N PHE A 66 5.03 19.35 11.06
CA PHE A 66 5.83 20.35 11.79
C PHE A 66 6.33 21.54 10.95
N PHE A 67 5.80 21.78 9.75
CA PHE A 67 6.13 22.96 8.94
C PHE A 67 4.90 23.73 8.49
#